data_AF-A0A6P8WUE4-F1
#
_entry.id   AF-A0A6P8WUE4-F1
#
_cell.length_a   1.000
_cell.length_b   1.000
_cell.length_c   1.000
_cell.angle_alpha   90.00
_cell.angle_beta   90.00
_cell.angle_gamma   90.00
#
_symmetry.space_group_name_H-M   'P 1'
#
loop_
_entity.id
_entity.type
_entity.pdbx_description
1 polymer ?
#
loop_
_entity_poly.entity_id
_entity_poly.type
_entity_poly.pdbx_seq_one_letter_code
_entity_poly.pdbx_strand_id
1 'polypeptide(L)'
;MSIRPSENFSRIIRVVRNVAVCLGMDTYDPNYRVNKKTAMTLSAIIIYSGFTITTVIRLKNWKFALQALVLAGFVIQSLNKFYVGVRHSQKIYQIYHSVIKIYKEFENYPDPRYASDLHQSCRRLRTALIVASIMYAVGVVGMIMLPIFVSLFTDKFTFMHFHIPGIDVTTEMGAWITQAVHAVSMAIAGLGLLAGDSTIIVFLMQPFVFVDILRLKIYVFNQFVDIPGTRSESEIQRMLVDIMKFHQEYLRFIFRCNDLLSSIVSTQVSSAGVCIIMTIFVLMTSDWLGGYCFAIVLIPNLYIYCILGTFVENCSATIMYEVYNISFYNLKARHQRQVLFMLSKTQRTEMMQVLGVMPLDVSTALQVTKSIYSVTMVMINFLIIK
;
A
#
# COMPACT_ATOMS: atom_id res chain seq x y z
N MET A 1 -31.23 1.16 12.97
CA MET A 1 -30.97 0.95 11.52
C MET A 1 -29.48 0.67 11.37
N SER A 2 -29.09 -0.52 10.89
CA SER A 2 -27.70 -0.82 10.55
C SER A 2 -27.26 0.06 9.37
N ILE A 3 -26.03 0.57 9.42
CA ILE A 3 -25.44 1.38 8.35
C ILE A 3 -25.33 0.52 7.09
N ARG A 4 -25.67 1.04 5.91
CA ARG A 4 -25.55 0.27 4.65
C ARG A 4 -24.08 -0.03 4.32
N PRO A 5 -23.75 -1.19 3.72
CA PRO A 5 -22.36 -1.53 3.37
C PRO A 5 -21.68 -0.49 2.47
N SER A 6 -22.36 0.02 1.43
CA SER A 6 -21.81 1.05 0.54
C SER A 6 -21.54 2.38 1.26
N GLU A 7 -22.40 2.75 2.22
CA GLU A 7 -22.23 3.92 3.05
C GLU A 7 -21.04 3.75 4.01
N ASN A 8 -20.90 2.57 4.61
CA ASN A 8 -19.77 2.25 5.47
C ASN A 8 -18.44 2.32 4.71
N PHE A 9 -18.37 1.73 3.52
CA PHE A 9 -17.21 1.84 2.64
C PHE A 9 -16.91 3.32 2.28
N SER A 10 -17.94 4.09 1.93
CA SER A 10 -17.79 5.52 1.63
C SER A 10 -17.27 6.34 2.82
N ARG A 11 -17.67 6.00 4.06
CA ARG A 11 -17.14 6.62 5.29
C ARG A 11 -15.65 6.30 5.49
N ILE A 12 -15.24 5.04 5.24
CA ILE A 12 -13.83 4.64 5.30
C ILE A 12 -13.01 5.44 4.27
N ILE A 13 -13.47 5.51 3.02
CA ILE A 13 -12.80 6.28 1.96
C ILE A 13 -12.76 7.76 2.28
N ARG A 14 -13.79 8.34 2.92
CA ARG A 14 -13.77 9.74 3.34
C ARG A 14 -12.61 10.04 4.30
N VAL A 15 -12.28 9.13 5.21
CA VAL A 15 -11.11 9.29 6.09
C VAL A 15 -9.82 9.35 5.27
N VAL A 16 -9.64 8.42 4.32
CA VAL A 16 -8.47 8.41 3.42
C VAL A 16 -8.39 9.69 2.59
N ARG A 17 -9.53 10.12 2.03
CA ARG A 17 -9.63 11.37 1.25
C ARG A 17 -9.28 12.59 2.08
N ASN A 18 -9.72 12.68 3.33
CA ASN A 18 -9.41 13.82 4.20
C ASN A 18 -7.89 13.97 4.39
N VAL A 19 -7.16 12.87 4.57
CA VAL A 19 -5.68 12.90 4.66
C VAL A 19 -5.06 13.37 3.34
N ALA A 20 -5.55 12.86 2.20
CA ALA A 20 -5.03 13.25 0.90
C ALA A 20 -5.36 14.70 0.51
N VAL A 21 -6.53 15.22 0.92
CA VAL A 21 -6.96 16.62 0.70
C VAL A 21 -6.08 17.61 1.46
N CYS A 22 -5.57 17.25 2.64
CA CYS A 22 -4.58 18.07 3.37
C CYS A 22 -3.34 18.35 2.52
N LEU A 23 -2.96 17.41 1.65
CA LEU A 23 -1.82 17.50 0.74
C LEU A 23 -2.19 18.03 -0.65
N GLY A 24 -3.48 18.32 -0.87
CA GLY A 24 -4.02 18.76 -2.16
C GLY A 24 -4.18 17.65 -3.19
N MET A 25 -4.28 16.37 -2.80
CA MET A 25 -4.35 15.22 -3.71
C MET A 25 -5.65 14.42 -3.56
N ASP A 26 -6.81 14.99 -3.91
CA ASP A 26 -8.08 14.24 -3.89
C ASP A 26 -8.28 13.41 -5.18
N THR A 27 -7.49 12.36 -5.34
CA THR A 27 -7.51 11.48 -6.53
C THR A 27 -8.80 10.66 -6.67
N TYR A 28 -9.65 10.66 -5.64
CA TYR A 28 -10.97 10.02 -5.65
C TYR A 28 -12.08 10.94 -6.21
N ASP A 29 -11.78 12.21 -6.48
CA ASP A 29 -12.71 13.14 -7.14
C ASP A 29 -12.60 13.03 -8.68
N PRO A 30 -13.70 12.81 -9.42
CA PRO A 30 -13.68 12.79 -10.88
C PRO A 30 -13.16 14.07 -11.52
N ASN A 31 -13.30 15.22 -10.84
CA ASN A 31 -12.92 16.53 -11.32
C ASN A 31 -11.58 17.00 -10.74
N TYR A 32 -10.81 16.10 -10.14
CA TYR A 32 -9.52 16.44 -9.57
C TYR A 32 -8.62 17.15 -10.60
N ARG A 33 -8.09 18.30 -10.18
CA ARG A 33 -7.08 19.07 -10.90
C ARG A 33 -5.99 19.47 -9.93
N VAL A 34 -4.76 19.60 -10.45
CA VAL A 34 -3.62 20.12 -9.69
C VAL A 34 -3.99 21.50 -9.17
N ASN A 35 -3.96 21.66 -7.85
CA ASN A 35 -4.33 22.90 -7.17
C ASN A 35 -3.09 23.51 -6.48
N LYS A 36 -3.27 24.69 -5.87
CA LYS A 36 -2.19 25.39 -5.17
C LYS A 36 -1.59 24.56 -4.03
N LYS A 37 -2.39 23.72 -3.35
CA LYS A 37 -1.91 22.83 -2.27
C LYS A 37 -1.07 21.68 -2.85
N THR A 38 -1.48 21.09 -3.97
CA THR A 38 -0.69 20.08 -4.71
C THR A 38 0.68 20.65 -5.07
N ALA A 39 0.71 21.87 -5.63
CA ALA A 39 1.96 22.55 -5.99
C ALA A 39 2.81 22.82 -4.73
N MET A 40 2.22 23.30 -3.64
CA MET A 40 2.91 23.54 -2.37
C MET A 40 3.55 22.27 -1.80
N THR A 41 2.83 21.14 -1.78
CA THR A 41 3.36 19.85 -1.32
C THR A 41 4.53 19.39 -2.19
N LEU A 42 4.41 19.51 -3.51
CA LEU A 42 5.50 19.16 -4.44
C LEU A 42 6.73 20.06 -4.23
N SER A 43 6.51 21.37 -4.09
CA SER A 43 7.58 22.32 -3.78
C SER A 43 8.28 22.00 -2.47
N ALA A 44 7.53 21.63 -1.42
CA ALA A 44 8.11 21.22 -0.14
C ALA A 44 9.02 19.98 -0.29
N ILE A 45 8.59 18.97 -1.07
CA ILE A 45 9.41 17.78 -1.34
C ILE A 45 10.69 18.16 -2.11
N ILE A 46 10.58 19.03 -3.13
CA ILE A 46 11.73 19.47 -3.93
C ILE A 46 12.71 20.28 -3.07
N ILE A 47 12.22 21.21 -2.26
CA ILE A 47 13.05 22.03 -1.36
C ILE A 47 13.78 21.14 -0.36
N TYR A 48 13.07 20.21 0.28
CA TYR A 48 13.68 19.21 1.17
C TYR A 48 14.77 18.40 0.47
N SER A 49 14.51 17.94 -0.76
CA SER A 49 15.47 17.17 -1.55
C SER A 49 16.72 18.01 -1.88
N GLY A 50 16.52 19.28 -2.25
CA GLY A 50 17.61 20.23 -2.50
C GLY A 50 18.45 20.50 -1.25
N PHE A 51 17.84 20.69 -0.09
CA PHE A 51 18.54 20.84 1.17
C PHE A 51 19.34 19.58 1.54
N THR A 52 18.77 18.40 1.31
CA THR A 52 19.47 17.13 1.55
C THR A 52 20.70 17.01 0.65
N ILE A 53 20.55 17.26 -0.66
CA ILE A 53 21.64 17.18 -1.64
C ILE A 53 22.75 18.19 -1.32
N THR A 54 22.38 19.46 -1.08
CA THR A 54 23.36 20.50 -0.74
C THR A 54 24.11 20.19 0.55
N THR A 55 23.44 19.57 1.53
CA THR A 55 24.07 19.15 2.77
C THR A 55 25.05 18.00 2.55
N VAL A 56 24.67 16.99 1.77
CA VAL A 56 25.57 15.87 1.39
C VAL A 56 26.81 16.37 0.65
N ILE A 57 26.67 17.36 -0.24
CA ILE A 57 27.80 17.93 -0.99
C ILE A 57 28.73 18.77 -0.11
N ARG A 58 28.17 19.54 0.84
CA ARG A 58 28.94 20.45 1.71
C ARG A 58 29.65 19.73 2.86
N LEU A 59 29.07 18.65 3.37
CA LEU A 59 29.65 17.90 4.48
C LEU A 59 30.82 17.05 3.99
N LYS A 60 32.03 17.34 4.49
CA LYS A 60 33.22 16.50 4.23
C LYS A 60 33.21 15.17 5.01
N ASN A 61 32.34 15.05 6.02
CA ASN A 61 32.26 13.84 6.85
C ASN A 61 31.26 12.85 6.25
N TRP A 62 31.81 11.72 5.76
CA TRP A 62 31.05 10.66 5.10
C TRP A 62 29.95 10.05 5.96
N LYS A 63 30.09 10.03 7.29
CA LYS A 63 29.07 9.47 8.22
C LYS A 63 27.78 10.30 8.20
N PHE A 64 27.91 11.63 8.25
CA PHE A 64 26.76 12.53 8.22
C PHE A 64 26.10 12.57 6.83
N ALA A 65 26.91 12.52 5.77
CA ALA A 65 26.38 12.40 4.40
C ALA A 65 25.53 11.13 4.22
N LEU A 66 25.98 10.01 4.80
CA LEU A 66 25.27 8.74 4.76
C LEU A 66 23.95 8.78 5.55
N GLN A 67 23.94 9.40 6.74
CA GLN A 67 22.72 9.60 7.53
C GLN A 67 21.65 10.41 6.77
N ALA A 68 22.07 11.46 6.05
CA ALA A 68 21.16 12.24 5.20
C ALA A 68 20.63 11.41 4.01
N LEU A 69 21.47 10.55 3.43
CA LEU A 69 21.10 9.69 2.30
C LEU A 69 20.09 8.59 2.67
N VAL A 70 20.10 8.09 3.91
CA VAL A 70 19.14 7.09 4.40
C VAL A 70 17.69 7.55 4.23
N LEU A 71 17.42 8.84 4.43
CA LEU A 71 16.09 9.42 4.29
C LEU A 71 15.67 9.62 2.82
N ALA A 72 16.61 9.57 1.88
CA ALA A 72 16.33 9.80 0.46
C ALA A 72 15.41 8.72 -0.14
N GLY A 73 15.41 7.49 0.37
CA GLY A 73 14.50 6.47 -0.17
C GLY A 73 13.03 6.77 0.09
N PHE A 74 12.66 7.33 1.25
CA PHE A 74 11.29 7.78 1.51
C PHE A 74 10.89 8.95 0.62
N VAL A 75 11.83 9.82 0.23
CA VAL A 75 11.60 10.86 -0.78
C VAL A 75 11.29 10.22 -2.13
N ILE A 76 12.11 9.25 -2.57
CA ILE A 76 11.90 8.55 -3.85
C ILE A 76 10.53 7.85 -3.87
N GLN A 77 10.16 7.17 -2.77
CA GLN A 77 8.84 6.55 -2.60
C GLN A 77 7.71 7.58 -2.69
N SER A 78 7.85 8.70 -1.98
CA SER A 78 6.86 9.78 -1.95
C SER A 78 6.70 10.42 -3.33
N LEU A 79 7.79 10.70 -4.03
CA LEU A 79 7.78 11.27 -5.37
C LEU A 79 7.09 10.34 -6.37
N ASN A 80 7.37 9.03 -6.33
CA ASN A 80 6.71 8.11 -7.25
C ASN A 80 5.20 8.01 -6.98
N LYS A 81 4.79 7.89 -5.70
CA LYS A 81 3.37 7.90 -5.31
C LYS A 81 2.68 9.21 -5.73
N PHE A 82 3.35 10.33 -5.54
CA PHE A 82 2.85 11.65 -5.94
C PHE A 82 2.68 11.74 -7.46
N TYR A 83 3.71 11.33 -8.22
CA TYR A 83 3.69 11.31 -9.68
C TYR A 83 2.55 10.44 -10.22
N VAL A 84 2.44 9.19 -9.76
CA VAL A 84 1.37 8.27 -10.18
C VAL A 84 0.01 8.80 -9.78
N GLY A 85 -0.14 9.33 -8.56
CA GLY A 85 -1.39 9.91 -8.07
C GLY A 85 -1.89 11.08 -8.93
N VAL A 86 -0.99 11.99 -9.35
CA VAL A 86 -1.35 13.10 -10.22
C VAL A 86 -1.61 12.63 -11.64
N ARG A 87 -0.68 11.87 -12.23
CA ARG A 87 -0.71 11.47 -13.65
C ARG A 87 -1.84 10.51 -13.98
N HIS A 88 -2.19 9.63 -13.05
CA HIS A 88 -3.17 8.57 -13.20
C HIS A 88 -4.39 8.73 -12.28
N SER A 89 -4.67 9.95 -11.81
CA SER A 89 -5.85 10.30 -10.99
C SER A 89 -7.17 9.76 -11.57
N GLN A 90 -7.38 9.87 -12.89
CA GLN A 90 -8.58 9.31 -13.53
C GLN A 90 -8.67 7.77 -13.43
N LYS A 91 -7.53 7.06 -13.53
CA LYS A 91 -7.52 5.60 -13.35
C LYS A 91 -7.88 5.23 -11.91
N ILE A 92 -7.35 5.97 -10.93
CA ILE A 92 -7.67 5.80 -9.48
C ILE A 92 -9.17 5.97 -9.26
N TYR A 93 -9.75 7.07 -9.77
CA TYR A 93 -11.19 7.33 -9.70
C TYR A 93 -12.01 6.21 -10.35
N GLN A 94 -11.64 5.74 -11.54
CA GLN A 94 -12.36 4.68 -12.25
C GLN A 94 -12.36 3.35 -11.48
N ILE A 95 -11.23 2.96 -10.89
CA ILE A 95 -11.14 1.76 -10.05
C ILE A 95 -12.03 1.93 -8.81
N TYR A 96 -11.90 3.05 -8.09
CA TYR A 96 -12.76 3.36 -6.94
C TYR A 96 -14.26 3.33 -7.29
N HIS A 97 -14.64 3.97 -8.41
CA HIS A 97 -16.03 4.03 -8.87
C HIS A 97 -16.56 2.64 -9.24
N SER A 98 -15.71 1.76 -9.79
CA SER A 98 -16.08 0.37 -10.08
C SER A 98 -16.38 -0.40 -8.78
N VAL A 99 -15.55 -0.22 -7.75
CA VAL A 99 -15.72 -0.86 -6.45
C VAL A 99 -17.00 -0.39 -5.76
N ILE A 100 -17.25 0.93 -5.67
CA ILE A 100 -18.49 1.42 -5.04
C ILE A 100 -19.75 0.94 -5.78
N LYS A 101 -19.67 0.74 -7.10
CA LYS A 101 -20.78 0.17 -7.88
C LYS A 101 -21.08 -1.27 -7.43
N ILE A 102 -20.05 -2.10 -7.25
CA ILE A 102 -20.21 -3.47 -6.72
C ILE A 102 -20.87 -3.43 -5.34
N TYR A 103 -20.40 -2.57 -4.43
CA TYR A 103 -21.03 -2.43 -3.11
C TYR A 103 -22.51 -2.07 -3.19
N LYS A 104 -22.90 -1.12 -4.06
CA LYS A 104 -24.30 -0.70 -4.26
C LYS A 104 -25.17 -1.76 -4.93
N GLU A 105 -24.58 -2.54 -5.82
CA GLU A 105 -25.29 -3.63 -6.50
C GLU A 105 -25.62 -4.74 -5.50
N PHE A 106 -24.61 -5.25 -4.80
CA PHE A 106 -24.77 -6.41 -3.92
C PHE A 106 -25.36 -6.10 -2.54
N GLU A 107 -25.41 -4.83 -2.10
CA GLU A 107 -26.14 -4.49 -0.86
C GLU A 107 -27.67 -4.61 -1.00
N ASN A 108 -28.19 -4.52 -2.23
CA ASN A 108 -29.63 -4.60 -2.51
C ASN A 108 -30.08 -6.01 -2.94
N TYR A 109 -29.17 -6.99 -2.93
CA TYR A 109 -29.53 -8.37 -3.26
C TYR A 109 -30.47 -8.96 -2.19
N PRO A 110 -31.43 -9.83 -2.57
CA PRO A 110 -32.39 -10.41 -1.61
C PRO A 110 -31.73 -11.28 -0.54
N ASP A 111 -30.61 -11.93 -0.85
CA ASP A 111 -29.89 -12.79 0.09
C ASP A 111 -29.05 -11.93 1.06
N PRO A 112 -29.36 -11.93 2.38
CA PRO A 112 -28.69 -11.07 3.36
C PRO A 112 -27.20 -11.41 3.54
N ARG A 113 -26.75 -12.59 3.08
CA ARG A 113 -25.34 -12.99 3.15
C ARG A 113 -24.43 -12.06 2.36
N TYR A 114 -24.89 -11.55 1.20
CA TYR A 114 -24.12 -10.56 0.43
C TYR A 114 -23.80 -9.30 1.25
N ALA A 115 -24.80 -8.73 1.94
CA ALA A 115 -24.61 -7.55 2.77
C ALA A 115 -23.68 -7.84 3.96
N SER A 116 -23.80 -9.01 4.58
CA SER A 116 -22.92 -9.45 5.66
C SER A 116 -21.45 -9.55 5.22
N ASP A 117 -21.20 -10.14 4.06
CA ASP A 117 -19.85 -10.28 3.51
C ASP A 117 -19.23 -8.92 3.18
N LEU A 118 -19.99 -8.01 2.56
CA LEU A 118 -19.54 -6.64 2.31
C LEU A 118 -19.18 -5.90 3.61
N HIS A 119 -19.93 -6.11 4.70
CA HIS A 119 -19.58 -5.57 6.01
C HIS A 119 -18.29 -6.18 6.56
N GLN A 120 -18.06 -7.48 6.36
CA GLN A 120 -16.82 -8.12 6.74
C GLN A 120 -15.63 -7.56 5.96
N SER A 121 -15.75 -7.36 4.64
CA SER A 121 -14.69 -6.74 3.85
C SER A 121 -14.41 -5.30 4.30
N CYS A 122 -15.45 -4.52 4.65
CA CYS A 122 -15.26 -3.18 5.23
C CYS A 122 -14.50 -3.23 6.57
N ARG A 123 -14.77 -4.21 7.43
CA ARG A 123 -14.04 -4.41 8.69
C ARG A 123 -12.57 -4.75 8.42
N ARG A 124 -12.29 -5.69 7.52
CA ARG A 124 -10.91 -6.05 7.12
C ARG A 124 -10.15 -4.83 6.61
N LEU A 125 -10.75 -4.05 5.70
CA LEU A 125 -10.16 -2.81 5.18
C LEU A 125 -9.90 -1.77 6.28
N ARG A 126 -10.89 -1.51 7.14
CA ARG A 126 -10.75 -0.54 8.22
C ARG A 126 -9.62 -0.92 9.18
N THR A 127 -9.53 -2.20 9.56
CA THR A 127 -8.45 -2.69 10.42
C THR A 127 -7.09 -2.48 9.76
N ALA A 128 -6.93 -2.83 8.49
CA ALA A 128 -5.68 -2.63 7.76
C ALA A 128 -5.25 -1.14 7.71
N LEU A 129 -6.20 -0.24 7.43
CA LEU A 129 -5.94 1.21 7.42
C LEU A 129 -5.58 1.76 8.80
N ILE A 130 -6.24 1.29 9.87
CA ILE A 130 -5.92 1.69 11.25
C ILE A 130 -4.51 1.24 11.63
N VAL A 131 -4.16 -0.02 11.34
CA VAL A 131 -2.81 -0.56 11.62
C VAL A 131 -1.74 0.26 10.90
N ALA A 132 -1.94 0.55 9.61
CA ALA A 132 -1.02 1.39 8.85
C ALA A 132 -0.94 2.83 9.43
N SER A 133 -2.08 3.41 9.81
CA SER A 133 -2.13 4.76 10.40
C SER A 133 -1.39 4.82 11.75
N ILE A 134 -1.55 3.82 12.60
CA ILE A 134 -0.83 3.73 13.89
C ILE A 134 0.66 3.58 13.64
N MET A 135 1.08 2.72 12.72
CA MET A 135 2.49 2.55 12.36
C MET A 135 3.13 3.87 11.94
N TYR A 136 2.49 4.61 11.03
CA TYR A 136 2.97 5.92 10.58
C TYR A 136 2.93 6.98 11.69
N ALA A 137 1.89 7.00 12.52
CA ALA A 137 1.79 7.94 13.63
C ALA A 137 2.90 7.71 14.67
N VAL A 138 3.13 6.47 15.08
CA VAL A 138 4.22 6.09 15.99
C VAL A 138 5.58 6.49 15.40
N GLY A 139 5.78 6.25 14.10
CA GLY A 139 6.99 6.67 13.40
C GLY A 139 7.21 8.17 13.44
N VAL A 140 6.23 8.96 13.00
CA VAL A 140 6.34 10.43 12.95
C VAL A 140 6.53 11.01 14.35
N VAL A 141 5.70 10.60 15.32
CA VAL A 141 5.77 11.09 16.70
C VAL A 141 7.10 10.70 17.33
N GLY A 142 7.56 9.46 17.18
CA GLY A 142 8.84 9.01 17.71
C GLY A 142 10.01 9.84 17.18
N MET A 143 10.02 10.12 15.87
CA MET A 143 11.09 10.87 15.22
C MET A 143 11.08 12.36 15.59
N ILE A 144 9.91 12.94 15.92
CA ILE A 144 9.79 14.33 16.39
C ILE A 144 10.13 14.44 17.89
N MET A 145 9.74 13.47 18.72
CA MET A 145 9.89 13.53 20.17
C MET A 145 11.28 13.13 20.65
N LEU A 146 11.93 12.16 20.00
CA LEU A 146 13.27 11.70 20.38
C LEU A 146 14.32 12.83 20.48
N PRO A 147 14.45 13.75 19.51
CA PRO A 147 15.43 14.83 19.55
C PRO A 147 15.11 15.86 20.63
N ILE A 148 13.81 16.16 20.82
CA ILE A 148 13.34 17.06 21.87
C ILE A 148 13.68 16.47 23.24
N PHE A 149 13.49 15.16 23.41
CA PHE A 149 13.83 14.48 24.66
C PHE A 149 15.34 14.50 24.90
N VAL A 150 16.16 14.14 23.91
CA VAL A 150 17.62 14.11 24.04
C VAL A 150 18.19 15.51 24.28
N SER A 151 17.64 16.56 23.64
CA SER A 151 18.11 17.94 23.82
C SER A 151 17.81 18.54 25.20
N LEU A 152 16.97 17.88 26.02
CA LEU A 152 16.74 18.27 27.42
C LEU A 152 17.82 17.74 28.38
N PHE A 153 18.55 16.68 27.99
CA PHE A 153 19.52 16.01 28.85
C PHE A 153 20.97 16.08 28.35
N THR A 154 21.19 16.54 27.11
CA THR A 154 22.51 16.60 26.45
C THR A 154 22.58 17.83 25.55
N ASP A 155 23.78 18.21 25.10
CA ASP A 155 23.95 19.22 24.05
C ASP A 155 23.11 18.90 22.81
N LYS A 156 22.64 19.97 22.15
CA LYS A 156 21.54 19.98 21.18
C LYS A 156 21.71 18.94 20.06
N PHE A 157 20.81 17.96 20.04
CA PHE A 157 20.77 16.89 19.04
C PHE A 157 19.76 17.20 17.93
N THR A 158 20.21 17.32 16.68
CA THR A 158 19.34 17.47 15.52
C THR A 158 19.02 16.12 14.88
N PHE A 159 17.76 15.89 14.54
CA PHE A 159 17.29 14.60 14.00
C PHE A 159 17.63 14.39 12.52
N MET A 160 17.33 15.41 11.71
CA MET A 160 17.53 15.40 10.27
C MET A 160 18.85 16.11 9.97
N HIS A 161 19.80 15.41 9.37
CA HIS A 161 21.13 15.96 9.11
C HIS A 161 21.18 16.87 7.88
N PHE A 162 20.11 17.60 7.55
CA PHE A 162 20.15 18.62 6.50
C PHE A 162 20.24 20.02 7.10
N HIS A 163 21.21 20.80 6.61
CA HIS A 163 21.45 22.17 7.02
C HIS A 163 20.57 23.13 6.23
N ILE A 164 19.95 24.08 6.93
CA ILE A 164 19.21 25.16 6.29
C ILE A 164 20.21 26.26 5.91
N PRO A 165 20.33 26.63 4.62
CA PRO A 165 21.24 27.69 4.20
C PRO A 165 20.93 29.00 4.92
N GLY A 166 21.92 29.61 5.56
CA GLY A 166 21.78 30.90 6.26
C GLY A 166 21.37 30.81 7.73
N ILE A 167 21.14 29.61 8.28
CA ILE A 167 20.84 29.42 9.71
C ILE A 167 21.97 28.59 10.33
N ASP A 168 22.61 29.15 11.35
CA ASP A 168 23.66 28.45 12.10
C ASP A 168 23.05 27.62 13.23
N VAL A 169 23.17 26.30 13.12
CA VAL A 169 22.66 25.31 14.09
C VAL A 169 23.40 25.41 15.44
N THR A 170 24.60 26.00 15.46
CA THR A 170 25.36 26.19 16.70
C THR A 170 24.75 27.27 17.60
N THR A 171 23.97 28.18 17.02
CA THR A 171 23.23 29.20 17.79
C THR A 171 21.96 28.61 18.40
N GLU A 172 21.57 29.06 19.59
CA GLU A 172 20.37 28.54 20.26
C GLU A 172 19.09 28.76 19.45
N MET A 173 18.91 29.97 18.93
CA MET A 173 17.78 30.29 18.08
C MET A 173 17.81 29.47 16.78
N GLY A 174 18.98 29.31 16.15
CA GLY A 174 19.12 28.55 14.92
C GLY A 174 18.84 27.05 15.08
N ALA A 175 19.22 26.46 16.21
CA ALA A 175 18.90 25.07 16.54
C ALA A 175 17.39 24.85 16.67
N TRP A 176 16.68 25.70 17.43
CA TRP A 176 15.23 25.58 17.61
C TRP A 176 14.45 25.81 16.31
N ILE A 177 14.86 26.79 15.49
CA ILE A 177 14.26 27.01 14.16
C ILE A 177 14.45 25.78 13.27
N THR A 178 15.66 25.22 13.24
CA THR A 178 15.97 24.03 12.44
C THR A 178 15.13 22.84 12.88
N GLN A 179 15.02 22.62 14.19
CA GLN A 179 14.20 21.54 14.76
C GLN A 179 12.71 21.70 14.42
N ALA A 180 12.18 22.93 14.46
CA ALA A 180 10.79 23.20 14.07
C ALA A 180 10.54 22.88 12.58
N VAL A 181 11.48 23.26 11.70
CA VAL A 181 11.39 22.95 10.26
C VAL A 181 11.46 21.45 10.00
N HIS A 182 12.32 20.71 10.72
CA HIS A 182 12.37 19.25 10.65
C HIS A 182 11.06 18.61 11.08
N ALA A 183 10.46 19.07 12.19
CA ALA A 183 9.19 18.54 12.69
C ALA A 183 8.05 18.75 11.68
N VAL A 184 7.95 19.95 11.08
CA VAL A 184 6.96 20.23 10.03
C VAL A 184 7.20 19.36 8.79
N SER A 185 8.45 19.22 8.36
CA SER A 185 8.82 18.39 7.20
C SER A 185 8.47 16.92 7.43
N MET A 186 8.74 16.39 8.62
CA MET A 186 8.39 15.03 9.02
C MET A 186 6.88 14.80 9.08
N ALA A 187 6.12 15.77 9.59
CA ALA A 187 4.66 15.69 9.61
C ALA A 187 4.08 15.63 8.19
N ILE A 188 4.57 16.49 7.28
CA ILE A 188 4.15 16.49 5.87
C ILE A 188 4.54 15.17 5.19
N ALA A 189 5.77 14.70 5.37
CA ALA A 189 6.25 13.45 4.79
C ALA A 189 5.45 12.23 5.29
N GLY A 190 5.19 12.15 6.59
CA GLY A 190 4.39 11.09 7.19
C GLY A 190 2.95 11.07 6.69
N LEU A 191 2.30 12.22 6.61
CA LEU A 191 0.96 12.34 6.02
C LEU A 191 0.96 11.96 4.54
N GLY A 192 2.01 12.35 3.80
CA GLY A 192 2.21 12.01 2.38
C GLY A 192 2.30 10.51 2.13
N LEU A 193 3.17 9.83 2.87
CA LEU A 193 3.31 8.38 2.81
C LEU A 193 2.02 7.68 3.23
N LEU A 194 1.40 8.12 4.33
CA LEU A 194 0.12 7.56 4.79
C LEU A 194 -0.98 7.69 3.73
N ALA A 195 -1.11 8.84 3.07
CA ALA A 195 -2.12 9.06 2.03
C ALA A 195 -1.91 8.13 0.83
N GLY A 196 -0.66 8.02 0.35
CA GLY A 196 -0.29 7.14 -0.75
C GLY A 196 -0.57 5.67 -0.41
N ASP A 197 -0.11 5.22 0.74
CA ASP A 197 -0.21 3.82 1.15
C ASP A 197 -1.65 3.42 1.47
N SER A 198 -2.43 4.33 2.05
CA SER A 198 -3.86 4.11 2.28
C SER A 198 -4.61 3.87 0.97
N THR A 199 -4.24 4.57 -0.11
CA THR A 199 -4.83 4.36 -1.44
C THR A 199 -4.53 2.95 -1.96
N ILE A 200 -3.30 2.49 -1.75
CA ILE A 200 -2.85 1.16 -2.17
C ILE A 200 -3.55 0.08 -1.34
N ILE A 201 -3.59 0.23 -0.02
CA ILE A 201 -4.32 -0.68 0.89
C ILE A 201 -5.78 -0.80 0.49
N VAL A 202 -6.43 0.33 0.18
CA VAL A 202 -7.82 0.32 -0.30
C VAL A 202 -7.97 -0.60 -1.49
N PHE A 203 -7.14 -0.50 -2.52
CA PHE A 203 -7.26 -1.32 -3.73
C PHE A 203 -6.86 -2.78 -3.51
N LEU A 204 -5.77 -3.04 -2.80
CA LEU A 204 -5.28 -4.41 -2.56
C LEU A 204 -6.16 -5.22 -1.61
N MET A 205 -7.04 -4.57 -0.83
CA MET A 205 -8.02 -5.26 0.03
C MET A 205 -9.35 -5.56 -0.67
N GLN A 206 -9.64 -4.99 -1.84
CA GLN A 206 -10.90 -5.28 -2.54
C GLN A 206 -11.03 -6.69 -3.14
N PRO A 207 -9.96 -7.43 -3.47
CA PRO A 207 -10.06 -8.83 -3.89
C PRO A 207 -10.89 -9.71 -2.94
N PHE A 208 -10.88 -9.42 -1.63
CA PHE A 208 -11.75 -10.09 -0.66
C PHE A 208 -13.24 -9.95 -1.00
N VAL A 209 -13.67 -8.77 -1.44
CA VAL A 209 -15.07 -8.52 -1.86
C VAL A 209 -15.44 -9.42 -3.03
N PHE A 210 -14.56 -9.53 -4.02
CA PHE A 210 -14.77 -10.39 -5.18
C PHE A 210 -14.81 -11.88 -4.80
N VAL A 211 -13.90 -12.33 -3.93
CA VAL A 211 -13.88 -13.72 -3.44
C VAL A 211 -15.19 -14.06 -2.73
N ASP A 212 -15.57 -13.23 -1.74
CA ASP A 212 -16.72 -13.50 -0.88
C ASP A 212 -18.04 -13.52 -1.72
N ILE A 213 -18.21 -12.57 -2.64
CA ILE A 213 -19.37 -12.54 -3.55
C ILE A 213 -19.37 -13.71 -4.55
N LEU A 214 -18.22 -14.03 -5.17
CA LEU A 214 -18.14 -15.12 -6.14
C LEU A 214 -18.44 -16.47 -5.50
N ARG A 215 -17.90 -16.71 -4.29
CA ARG A 215 -18.21 -17.89 -3.49
C ARG A 215 -19.72 -18.03 -3.27
N LEU A 216 -20.39 -16.96 -2.87
CA LEU A 216 -21.84 -16.99 -2.64
C LEU A 216 -22.63 -17.25 -3.92
N LYS A 217 -22.23 -16.66 -5.06
CA LYS A 217 -22.83 -16.95 -6.36
C LYS A 217 -22.68 -18.43 -6.75
N ILE A 218 -21.50 -19.00 -6.56
CA ILE A 218 -21.22 -20.43 -6.85
C ILE A 218 -22.01 -21.33 -5.91
N TYR A 219 -22.10 -20.99 -4.62
CA TYR A 219 -22.90 -21.73 -3.65
C TYR A 219 -24.38 -21.81 -4.06
N VAL A 220 -24.99 -20.68 -4.41
CA VAL A 220 -26.38 -20.62 -4.86
C VAL A 220 -26.57 -21.37 -6.17
N PHE A 221 -25.59 -21.31 -7.08
CA PHE A 221 -25.61 -22.08 -8.32
C PHE A 221 -25.58 -23.59 -8.07
N ASN A 222 -24.70 -24.08 -7.20
CA ASN A 222 -24.62 -25.50 -6.88
C ASN A 222 -25.93 -26.00 -6.26
N GLN A 223 -26.51 -25.25 -5.30
CA GLN A 223 -27.82 -25.59 -4.73
C GLN A 223 -28.91 -25.71 -5.79
N PHE A 224 -28.94 -24.81 -6.76
CA PHE A 224 -29.91 -24.84 -7.85
C PHE A 224 -29.71 -26.06 -8.77
N VAL A 225 -28.45 -26.37 -9.10
CA VAL A 225 -28.10 -27.45 -10.02
C VAL A 225 -28.29 -28.83 -9.37
N ASP A 226 -28.04 -28.95 -8.07
CA ASP A 226 -28.07 -30.23 -7.35
C ASP A 226 -29.51 -30.74 -7.11
N ILE A 227 -30.53 -29.86 -7.13
CA ILE A 227 -31.94 -30.25 -7.02
C ILE A 227 -32.42 -30.93 -8.33
N PRO A 228 -32.90 -32.18 -8.30
CA PRO A 228 -33.44 -32.86 -9.47
C PRO A 228 -34.82 -32.33 -9.88
N GLY A 229 -35.07 -32.17 -11.18
CA GLY A 229 -36.44 -32.04 -11.74
C GLY A 229 -36.97 -30.63 -12.07
N THR A 230 -36.32 -29.55 -11.62
CA THR A 230 -36.76 -28.14 -11.84
C THR A 230 -35.86 -27.35 -12.79
N ARG A 231 -35.08 -28.03 -13.64
CA ARG A 231 -34.00 -27.40 -14.39
C ARG A 231 -34.48 -26.79 -15.71
N SER A 232 -34.67 -25.48 -15.73
CA SER A 232 -34.62 -24.75 -17.00
C SER A 232 -33.15 -24.57 -17.41
N GLU A 233 -32.74 -25.17 -18.52
CA GLU A 233 -31.39 -25.00 -19.08
C GLU A 233 -31.05 -23.53 -19.32
N SER A 234 -32.06 -22.71 -19.63
CA SER A 234 -31.90 -21.27 -19.79
C SER A 234 -31.52 -20.57 -18.48
N GLU A 235 -31.98 -21.06 -17.33
CA GLU A 235 -31.65 -20.53 -16.01
C GLU A 235 -30.24 -20.93 -15.58
N ILE A 236 -29.86 -22.21 -15.81
CA ILE A 236 -28.47 -22.67 -15.60
C ILE A 236 -27.50 -21.82 -16.42
N GLN A 237 -27.78 -21.63 -17.71
CA GLN A 237 -26.97 -20.78 -18.58
C GLN A 237 -26.91 -19.34 -18.06
N ARG A 238 -28.03 -18.79 -17.59
CA ARG A 238 -28.09 -17.41 -17.07
C ARG A 238 -27.22 -17.24 -15.84
N MET A 239 -27.33 -18.13 -14.85
CA MET A 239 -26.53 -18.07 -13.62
C MET A 239 -25.05 -18.32 -13.88
N LEU A 240 -24.71 -19.26 -14.77
CA LEU A 240 -23.33 -19.54 -15.13
C LEU A 240 -22.68 -18.35 -15.87
N VAL A 241 -23.42 -17.68 -16.75
CA VAL A 241 -22.96 -16.45 -17.41
C VAL A 241 -22.78 -15.32 -16.40
N ASP A 242 -23.65 -15.20 -15.40
CA ASP A 242 -23.51 -14.22 -14.33
C ASP A 242 -22.22 -14.45 -13.51
N ILE A 243 -21.96 -15.69 -13.09
CA ILE A 243 -20.69 -16.08 -12.43
C ILE A 243 -19.48 -15.74 -13.31
N MET A 244 -19.54 -16.09 -14.60
CA MET A 244 -18.44 -15.83 -15.54
C MET A 244 -18.19 -14.34 -15.74
N LYS A 245 -19.25 -13.52 -15.85
CA LYS A 245 -19.13 -12.06 -15.96
C LYS A 245 -18.49 -11.46 -14.71
N PHE A 246 -18.90 -11.92 -13.53
CA PHE A 246 -18.34 -11.45 -12.28
C PHE A 246 -16.85 -11.86 -12.12
N HIS A 247 -16.50 -13.09 -12.49
CA HIS A 247 -15.10 -13.51 -12.56
C HIS A 247 -14.27 -12.67 -13.56
N GLN A 248 -14.82 -12.34 -14.73
CA GLN A 248 -14.16 -11.44 -15.68
C GLN A 248 -14.00 -10.01 -15.15
N GLU A 249 -14.92 -9.54 -14.31
CA GLU A 249 -14.82 -8.25 -13.64
C GLU A 249 -13.69 -8.26 -12.61
N TYR A 250 -13.56 -9.34 -11.83
CA TYR A 250 -12.42 -9.55 -10.94
C TYR A 250 -11.08 -9.51 -11.69
N LEU A 251 -10.94 -10.26 -12.78
CA LEU A 251 -9.70 -10.27 -13.57
C LEU A 251 -9.37 -8.87 -14.12
N ARG A 252 -10.38 -8.13 -14.61
CA ARG A 252 -10.21 -6.75 -15.06
C ARG A 252 -9.80 -5.80 -13.93
N PHE A 253 -10.35 -6.00 -12.73
CA PHE A 253 -9.98 -5.24 -11.55
C PHE A 253 -8.52 -5.47 -11.16
N ILE A 254 -8.08 -6.74 -11.06
CA ILE A 254 -6.69 -7.10 -10.75
C ILE A 254 -5.73 -6.53 -11.80
N PHE A 255 -6.05 -6.68 -13.09
CA PHE A 255 -5.22 -6.13 -14.17
C PHE A 255 -5.04 -4.60 -14.06
N ARG A 256 -6.13 -3.86 -13.82
CA ARG A 256 -6.07 -2.40 -13.63
C ARG A 256 -5.26 -2.01 -12.38
N CYS A 257 -5.38 -2.79 -11.31
CA CYS A 257 -4.58 -2.57 -10.10
C CYS A 257 -3.10 -2.85 -10.37
N ASN A 258 -2.77 -3.92 -11.07
CA ASN A 258 -1.38 -4.25 -11.41
C ASN A 258 -0.74 -3.17 -12.31
N ASP A 259 -1.44 -2.72 -13.35
CA ASP A 259 -0.98 -1.64 -14.24
C ASP A 259 -0.68 -0.33 -13.47
N LEU A 260 -1.56 0.04 -12.53
CA LEU A 260 -1.39 1.24 -11.73
C LEU A 260 -0.29 1.10 -10.65
N LEU A 261 -0.24 -0.04 -9.97
CA LEU A 261 0.54 -0.24 -8.76
C LEU A 261 1.94 -0.80 -9.03
N SER A 262 2.19 -1.43 -10.18
CA SER A 262 3.47 -2.07 -10.50
C SER A 262 4.66 -1.13 -10.31
N SER A 263 4.58 0.09 -10.85
CA SER A 263 5.64 1.10 -10.66
C SER A 263 5.81 1.48 -9.18
N ILE A 264 4.72 1.71 -8.45
CA ILE A 264 4.76 2.12 -7.05
C ILE A 264 5.38 1.04 -6.18
N VAL A 265 4.90 -0.20 -6.30
CA VAL A 265 5.38 -1.36 -5.54
C VAL A 265 6.86 -1.61 -5.84
N SER A 266 7.26 -1.52 -7.11
CA SER A 266 8.65 -1.70 -7.53
C SER A 266 9.59 -0.70 -6.86
N THR A 267 9.23 0.59 -6.90
CA THR A 267 10.00 1.63 -6.22
C THR A 267 9.97 1.45 -4.71
N GLN A 268 8.84 1.06 -4.12
CA GLN A 268 8.70 0.84 -2.69
C GLN A 268 9.65 -0.25 -2.18
N VAL A 269 9.59 -1.45 -2.75
CA VAL A 269 10.36 -2.61 -2.29
C VAL A 269 11.86 -2.38 -2.50
N SER A 270 12.26 -1.89 -3.68
CA SER A 270 13.67 -1.64 -4.00
C SER A 270 14.29 -0.56 -3.10
N SER A 271 13.63 0.59 -2.97
CA SER A 271 14.12 1.68 -2.12
C SER A 271 14.11 1.31 -0.64
N ALA A 272 13.09 0.57 -0.16
CA ALA A 272 13.05 0.09 1.22
C ALA A 272 14.21 -0.87 1.51
N GLY A 273 14.50 -1.82 0.62
CA GLY A 273 15.63 -2.74 0.75
C GLY A 273 16.96 -2.00 0.89
N VAL A 274 17.24 -1.04 -0.02
CA VAL A 274 18.45 -0.21 0.03
C VAL A 274 18.50 0.63 1.32
N CYS A 275 17.38 1.23 1.73
CA CYS A 275 17.32 2.02 2.96
C CYS A 275 17.61 1.19 4.21
N ILE A 276 17.16 -0.07 4.27
CA ILE A 276 17.41 -0.92 5.44
C ILE A 276 18.91 -1.21 5.54
N ILE A 277 19.56 -1.55 4.41
CA ILE A 277 21.02 -1.79 4.38
C ILE A 277 21.77 -0.54 4.85
N MET A 278 21.42 0.62 4.30
CA MET A 278 22.06 1.89 4.66
C MET A 278 21.83 2.24 6.14
N THR A 279 20.61 2.02 6.66
CA THR A 279 20.28 2.29 8.07
C THR A 279 21.10 1.40 9.00
N ILE A 280 21.19 0.10 8.73
CA ILE A 280 22.00 -0.83 9.52
C ILE A 280 23.48 -0.42 9.49
N PHE A 281 24.00 -0.07 8.32
CA PHE A 281 25.39 0.37 8.19
C PHE A 281 25.68 1.66 8.97
N VAL A 282 24.76 2.63 8.97
CA VAL A 282 24.86 3.83 9.81
C VAL A 282 24.85 3.48 11.29
N LEU A 283 23.93 2.61 11.73
CA LEU A 283 23.82 2.19 13.13
C LEU A 283 25.07 1.47 13.64
N MET A 284 25.80 0.80 12.75
CA MET A 284 27.07 0.15 13.12
C MET A 284 28.27 1.11 13.18
N THR A 285 28.24 2.20 12.43
CA THR A 285 29.38 3.10 12.25
C THR A 285 29.26 4.42 13.03
N SER A 286 28.06 4.75 13.50
CA SER A 286 27.73 5.99 14.19
C SER A 286 26.66 5.74 15.26
N ASP A 287 26.78 6.42 16.40
CA ASP A 287 25.80 6.40 17.49
C ASP A 287 24.56 7.26 17.18
N TRP A 288 23.91 6.98 16.05
CA TRP A 288 22.72 7.72 15.64
C TRP A 288 21.45 7.09 16.21
N LEU A 289 21.01 7.61 17.37
CA LEU A 289 19.79 7.16 18.04
C LEU A 289 18.55 7.20 17.12
N GLY A 290 18.48 8.17 16.22
CA GLY A 290 17.39 8.30 15.26
C GLY A 290 17.29 7.16 14.25
N GLY A 291 18.40 6.48 13.95
CA GLY A 291 18.42 5.32 13.07
C GLY A 291 17.60 4.15 13.61
N TYR A 292 17.55 3.97 14.94
CA TYR A 292 16.76 2.90 15.55
C TYR A 292 15.26 3.16 15.41
N CYS A 293 14.81 4.39 15.67
CA CYS A 293 13.42 4.80 15.43
C CYS A 293 13.04 4.66 13.96
N PHE A 294 13.95 5.02 13.04
CA PHE A 294 13.72 4.87 11.61
C PHE A 294 13.60 3.40 11.19
N ALA A 295 14.46 2.51 11.70
CA ALA A 295 14.42 1.08 11.41
C ALA A 295 13.10 0.42 11.85
N ILE A 296 12.56 0.81 13.00
CA ILE A 296 11.26 0.34 13.52
C ILE A 296 10.10 0.65 12.57
N VAL A 297 10.18 1.74 11.79
CA VAL A 297 9.16 2.11 10.80
C VAL A 297 9.44 1.46 9.45
N LEU A 298 10.70 1.46 9.04
CA LEU A 298 11.13 1.04 7.71
C LEU A 298 10.90 -0.45 7.45
N ILE A 299 11.19 -1.31 8.43
CA ILE A 299 11.03 -2.77 8.28
C ILE A 299 9.55 -3.14 8.13
N PRO A 300 8.63 -2.75 9.04
CA PRO A 300 7.21 -3.01 8.86
C PRO A 300 6.64 -2.45 7.56
N ASN A 301 7.13 -1.28 7.11
CA ASN A 301 6.70 -0.71 5.84
C ASN A 301 6.99 -1.65 4.65
N LEU A 302 8.16 -2.29 4.59
CA LEU A 302 8.45 -3.31 3.58
C LEU A 302 7.49 -4.51 3.68
N TYR A 303 7.28 -5.03 4.89
CA TYR A 303 6.47 -6.22 5.11
C TYR A 303 4.98 -6.00 4.79
N ILE A 304 4.42 -4.83 5.08
CA ILE A 304 3.00 -4.52 4.79
C ILE A 304 2.69 -4.71 3.30
N TYR A 305 3.56 -4.23 2.40
CA TYR A 305 3.33 -4.37 0.96
C TYR A 305 3.36 -5.83 0.50
N CYS A 306 4.32 -6.61 0.99
CA CYS A 306 4.42 -8.03 0.68
C CYS A 306 3.26 -8.84 1.27
N ILE A 307 2.79 -8.50 2.47
CA ILE A 307 1.60 -9.11 3.08
C ILE A 307 0.35 -8.82 2.26
N LEU A 308 0.16 -7.56 1.81
CA LEU A 308 -0.97 -7.19 0.96
C LEU A 308 -0.94 -7.96 -0.36
N GLY A 309 0.23 -8.12 -0.98
CA GLY A 309 0.38 -8.92 -2.19
C GLY A 309 0.02 -10.40 -1.97
N THR A 310 0.48 -11.01 -0.87
CA THR A 310 0.07 -12.37 -0.48
C THR A 310 -1.43 -12.49 -0.23
N PHE A 311 -2.11 -11.45 0.29
CA PHE A 311 -3.57 -11.48 0.39
C PHE A 311 -4.24 -11.53 -0.98
N VAL A 312 -3.75 -10.80 -1.98
CA VAL A 312 -4.26 -10.86 -3.35
C VAL A 312 -4.02 -12.24 -3.97
N GLU A 313 -2.84 -12.82 -3.75
CA GLU A 313 -2.51 -14.17 -4.21
C GLU A 313 -3.45 -15.21 -3.60
N ASN A 314 -3.65 -15.18 -2.28
CA ASN A 314 -4.58 -16.06 -1.58
C ASN A 314 -6.03 -15.89 -2.05
N CYS A 315 -6.46 -14.66 -2.35
CA CYS A 315 -7.77 -14.41 -2.95
C CYS A 315 -7.89 -15.07 -4.33
N SER A 316 -6.86 -14.96 -5.15
CA SER A 316 -6.83 -15.55 -6.49
C SER A 316 -6.85 -17.08 -6.44
N ALA A 317 -6.09 -17.67 -5.52
CA ALA A 317 -6.11 -19.12 -5.26
C ALA A 317 -7.47 -19.60 -4.75
N THR A 318 -8.12 -18.81 -3.88
CA THR A 318 -9.46 -19.12 -3.39
C THR A 318 -10.48 -19.11 -4.52
N ILE A 319 -10.45 -18.11 -5.41
CA ILE A 319 -11.34 -18.05 -6.58
C ILE A 319 -11.16 -19.29 -7.47
N MET A 320 -9.91 -19.71 -7.72
CA MET A 320 -9.64 -20.96 -8.46
C MET A 320 -10.29 -22.17 -7.78
N TYR A 321 -10.18 -22.30 -6.46
CA TYR A 321 -10.78 -23.38 -5.69
C TYR A 321 -12.32 -23.36 -5.72
N GLU A 322 -12.94 -22.18 -5.56
CA GLU A 322 -14.40 -22.06 -5.65
C GLU A 322 -14.92 -22.41 -7.06
N VAL A 323 -14.22 -21.99 -8.11
CA VAL A 323 -14.56 -22.35 -9.50
C VAL A 323 -14.44 -23.86 -9.73
N TYR A 324 -13.47 -24.51 -9.11
CA TYR A 324 -13.33 -25.97 -9.15
C TYR A 324 -14.49 -26.69 -8.46
N ASN A 325 -15.04 -26.12 -7.39
CA ASN A 325 -16.15 -26.69 -6.62
C ASN A 325 -17.54 -26.52 -7.27
N ILE A 326 -17.62 -25.95 -8.47
CA ILE A 326 -18.89 -25.93 -9.21
C ILE A 326 -19.34 -27.37 -9.48
N SER A 327 -20.63 -27.70 -9.29
CA SER A 327 -21.23 -29.04 -9.49
C SER A 327 -21.18 -29.52 -10.95
N PHE A 328 -19.96 -29.74 -11.46
CA PHE A 328 -19.62 -29.96 -12.86
C PHE A 328 -20.32 -31.18 -13.46
N TYR A 329 -20.47 -32.24 -12.67
CA TYR A 329 -21.08 -33.50 -13.08
C TYR A 329 -22.58 -33.39 -13.38
N ASN A 330 -23.25 -32.40 -12.78
CA ASN A 330 -24.69 -32.17 -12.95
C ASN A 330 -25.00 -31.24 -14.15
N LEU A 331 -23.98 -30.78 -14.86
CA LEU A 331 -24.09 -29.86 -16.00
C LEU A 331 -24.01 -30.60 -17.35
N LYS A 332 -24.70 -30.08 -18.37
CA LYS A 332 -24.52 -30.56 -19.75
C LYS A 332 -23.14 -30.18 -20.31
N ALA A 333 -22.70 -30.93 -21.31
CA ALA A 333 -21.39 -30.76 -21.97
C ALA A 333 -21.08 -29.31 -22.41
N ARG A 334 -22.09 -28.56 -22.86
CA ARG A 334 -21.93 -27.14 -23.23
C ARG A 334 -21.52 -26.26 -22.04
N HIS A 335 -22.16 -26.43 -20.89
CA HIS A 335 -21.89 -25.65 -19.67
C HIS A 335 -20.60 -26.13 -19.00
N GLN A 336 -20.30 -27.43 -19.04
CA GLN A 336 -19.02 -27.99 -18.60
C GLN A 336 -17.84 -27.34 -19.32
N ARG A 337 -17.91 -27.15 -20.65
CA ARG A 337 -16.86 -26.45 -21.41
C ARG A 337 -16.65 -24.99 -20.95
N GLN A 338 -17.72 -24.30 -20.56
CA GLN A 338 -17.64 -22.93 -20.03
C GLN A 338 -16.95 -22.88 -18.67
N VAL A 339 -17.28 -23.81 -17.77
CA VAL A 339 -16.61 -23.94 -16.46
C VAL A 339 -15.14 -24.28 -16.64
N LEU A 340 -14.80 -25.22 -17.54
CA LEU A 340 -13.42 -25.59 -17.83
C LEU A 340 -12.61 -24.40 -18.37
N PHE A 341 -13.20 -23.60 -19.25
CA PHE A 341 -12.56 -22.37 -19.75
C PHE A 341 -12.31 -21.36 -18.63
N MET A 342 -13.29 -21.18 -17.74
CA MET A 342 -13.15 -20.31 -16.56
C MET A 342 -12.04 -20.80 -15.64
N LEU A 343 -12.00 -22.10 -15.35
CA LEU A 343 -10.96 -22.73 -14.52
C LEU A 343 -9.57 -22.55 -15.13
N SER A 344 -9.43 -22.79 -16.44
CA SER A 344 -8.17 -22.56 -17.16
C SER A 344 -7.68 -21.11 -17.05
N LYS A 345 -8.60 -20.14 -17.04
CA LYS A 345 -8.26 -18.73 -16.83
C LYS A 345 -7.85 -18.43 -15.39
N THR A 346 -8.52 -19.00 -14.39
CA THR A 346 -8.13 -18.80 -12.97
C THR A 346 -6.72 -19.31 -12.65
N GLN A 347 -6.28 -20.39 -13.30
CA GLN A 347 -4.94 -20.96 -13.12
C GLN A 347 -3.82 -20.07 -13.68
N ARG A 348 -4.15 -19.11 -14.55
CA ARG A 348 -3.19 -18.21 -15.20
C ARG A 348 -3.44 -16.74 -14.82
N THR A 349 -3.93 -16.51 -13.60
CA THR A 349 -4.19 -15.14 -13.13
C THR A 349 -2.87 -14.40 -12.98
N GLU A 350 -2.79 -13.18 -13.52
CA GLU A 350 -1.60 -12.35 -13.38
C GLU A 350 -1.37 -12.02 -11.91
N MET A 351 -0.23 -12.45 -11.39
CA MET A 351 0.24 -12.08 -10.06
C MET A 351 0.76 -10.64 -10.12
N MET A 352 0.60 -9.90 -9.01
CA MET A 352 1.23 -8.59 -8.90
C MET A 352 2.75 -8.76 -8.85
N GLN A 353 3.45 -8.06 -9.73
CA GLN A 353 4.90 -8.22 -9.88
C GLN A 353 5.67 -6.98 -9.42
N VAL A 354 6.73 -7.22 -8.66
CA VAL A 354 7.83 -6.30 -8.35
C VAL A 354 8.82 -6.33 -9.50
N LEU A 355 9.10 -5.15 -10.07
CA LEU A 355 10.01 -4.92 -11.20
C LEU A 355 9.68 -5.76 -12.46
N GLY A 356 8.47 -6.30 -12.55
CA GLY A 356 8.06 -7.20 -13.64
C GLY A 356 8.68 -8.60 -13.59
N VAL A 357 9.36 -8.96 -12.49
CA VAL A 357 10.13 -10.22 -12.39
C VAL A 357 9.76 -11.04 -11.16
N MET A 358 9.67 -10.39 -9.99
CA MET A 358 9.40 -11.09 -8.72
C MET A 358 7.93 -10.91 -8.32
N PRO A 359 7.25 -11.94 -7.77
CA PRO A 359 5.91 -11.76 -7.22
C PRO A 359 5.95 -10.84 -5.99
N LEU A 360 4.90 -10.05 -5.78
CA LEU A 360 4.74 -9.31 -4.53
C LEU A 360 4.16 -10.24 -3.47
N ASP A 361 5.03 -10.91 -2.71
CA ASP A 361 4.63 -11.83 -1.65
C ASP A 361 5.58 -11.78 -0.44
N VAL A 362 5.19 -12.43 0.66
CA VAL A 362 6.01 -12.55 1.87
C VAL A 362 7.31 -13.33 1.61
N SER A 363 7.33 -14.24 0.63
CA SER A 363 8.57 -14.93 0.22
C SER A 363 9.61 -13.94 -0.28
N THR A 364 9.19 -12.96 -1.09
CA THR A 364 10.05 -11.89 -1.60
C THR A 364 10.55 -10.99 -0.47
N ALA A 365 9.71 -10.65 0.51
CA ALA A 365 10.18 -9.94 1.71
C ALA A 365 11.28 -10.73 2.45
N LEU A 366 11.11 -12.04 2.63
CA LEU A 366 12.12 -12.89 3.25
C LEU A 366 13.41 -12.97 2.43
N GLN A 367 13.32 -13.03 1.11
CA GLN A 367 14.50 -12.99 0.24
C GLN A 367 15.25 -11.66 0.37
N VAL A 368 14.53 -10.54 0.35
CA VAL A 368 15.12 -9.20 0.57
C VAL A 368 15.78 -9.13 1.95
N THR A 369 15.12 -9.59 3.02
CA THR A 369 15.70 -9.63 4.37
C THR A 369 16.94 -10.52 4.45
N LYS A 370 16.96 -11.67 3.78
CA LYS A 370 18.15 -12.52 3.68
C LYS A 370 19.30 -11.81 2.98
N SER A 371 19.03 -11.12 1.87
CA SER A 371 20.04 -10.32 1.19
C SER A 371 20.59 -9.19 2.07
N ILE A 372 19.71 -8.50 2.80
CA ILE A 372 20.10 -7.46 3.78
C ILE A 372 21.02 -8.05 4.85
N TYR A 373 20.65 -9.21 5.43
CA TYR A 373 21.46 -9.88 6.44
C TYR A 373 22.83 -10.30 5.90
N SER A 374 22.89 -10.91 4.71
CA SER A 374 24.15 -11.32 4.09
C SER A 374 25.08 -10.14 3.84
N VAL A 375 24.56 -9.03 3.29
CA VAL A 375 25.34 -7.80 3.10
C VAL A 375 25.81 -7.24 4.44
N THR A 376 24.95 -7.25 5.45
CA THR A 376 25.29 -6.80 6.80
C THR A 376 26.42 -7.63 7.42
N MET A 377 26.36 -8.96 7.31
CA MET A 377 27.42 -9.84 7.82
C MET A 377 28.77 -9.60 7.12
N VAL A 378 28.75 -9.35 5.81
CA VAL A 378 29.95 -8.95 5.07
C VAL A 378 30.51 -7.64 5.63
N MET A 379 29.65 -6.63 5.84
CA MET A 379 30.07 -5.35 6.44
C MET A 379 30.62 -5.52 7.86
N ILE A 380 29.98 -6.34 8.70
CA ILE A 380 30.45 -6.66 10.06
C ILE A 380 31.86 -7.25 10.01
N ASN A 381 32.08 -8.26 9.17
CA ASN A 381 33.39 -8.88 9.06
C ASN A 381 34.47 -7.89 8.62
N PHE A 382 34.17 -6.98 7.67
CA PHE A 382 35.12 -5.95 7.25
C PHE A 382 35.39 -4.89 8.33
N LEU A 383 34.43 -4.61 9.20
CA LEU A 383 34.56 -3.63 10.28
C LEU A 383 35.24 -4.20 11.53
N ILE A 384 35.06 -5.49 11.84
CA ILE A 384 35.67 -6.17 13.00
C ILE A 384 37.14 -6.56 12.74
N ILE A 385 37.54 -6.73 11.47
CA ILE A 385 38.94 -7.10 11.10
C ILE A 385 39.88 -5.87 11.10
N LYS A 386 39.42 -4.69 11.52
CA LYS A 386 40.24 -3.51 11.84
C LYS A 386 40.17 -3.23 13.33
#